data_AF-A0AAV2ECI9-F1
#
_entry.id   AF-A0AAV2ECI9-F1
#
_cell.length_a   1.000
_cell.length_b   1.000
_cell.length_c   1.000
_cell.angle_alpha   90.00
_cell.angle_beta   90.00
_cell.angle_gamma   90.00
#
_symmetry.space_group_name_H-M   'P 1'
#
loop_
_entity.id
_entity.type
_entity.pdbx_description
1 polymer ?
#
loop_
_entity_poly.entity_id
_entity_poly.type
_entity_poly.pdbx_seq_one_letter_code
_entity_poly.pdbx_strand_id
1 'polypeptide(L)'
;MVTPQGTHPLLPAGRKVVQIYSRPTRFPSCCNDEGVPFSSVEYPSMSITLFLSKQPQLDSLHQFLPFPSFLIRQTSIVKSAPHIAFKATVFLLGGVAIGACLLHKIVDAHTFFDFMKLWAIVDH
;
A
#
# COMPACT_ATOMS: atom_id res chain seq x y z
N MET A 1 14.14 -5.51 22.26
CA MET A 1 15.42 -6.02 21.73
C MET A 1 15.12 -6.58 20.33
N VAL A 2 15.46 -5.84 19.28
CA VAL A 2 15.14 -6.19 17.88
C VAL A 2 16.35 -6.92 17.30
N THR A 3 16.16 -8.16 16.85
CA THR A 3 17.15 -8.90 16.07
C THR A 3 16.93 -8.65 14.58
N PRO A 4 17.96 -8.27 13.81
CA PRO A 4 17.86 -8.18 12.35
C PRO A 4 18.05 -9.58 11.76
N GLN A 5 17.10 -10.04 10.95
CA GLN A 5 17.23 -11.27 10.17
C GLN A 5 17.17 -10.93 8.67
N GLY A 6 18.32 -11.16 8.01
CA GLY A 6 18.39 -11.64 6.63
C GLY A 6 18.22 -10.61 5.53
N THR A 7 19.34 -10.21 4.93
CA THR A 7 19.40 -9.62 3.58
C THR A 7 18.91 -10.63 2.54
N HIS A 8 17.81 -10.33 1.84
CA HIS A 8 17.46 -11.01 0.59
C HIS A 8 17.95 -10.15 -0.60
N PRO A 9 18.66 -10.73 -1.59
CA PRO A 9 19.32 -9.96 -2.63
C PRO A 9 18.35 -9.52 -3.74
N LEU A 10 18.71 -8.44 -4.43
CA LEU A 10 18.10 -7.84 -5.64
C LEU A 10 17.27 -6.55 -5.45
N LEU A 11 17.78 -5.55 -4.72
CA LEU A 11 17.44 -4.16 -5.03
C LEU A 11 18.69 -3.42 -5.56
N PRO A 12 18.62 -2.78 -6.75
CA PRO A 12 19.71 -1.94 -7.23
C PRO A 12 19.94 -0.75 -6.27
N ALA A 13 21.21 -0.39 -6.11
CA ALA A 13 21.68 0.66 -5.21
C ALA A 13 20.97 1.99 -5.48
N GLY A 14 20.42 2.61 -4.43
CA GLY A 14 19.82 3.95 -4.47
C GLY A 14 18.33 4.03 -4.11
N ARG A 15 17.61 2.92 -4.01
CA ARG A 15 16.18 2.94 -3.64
C ARG A 15 15.99 2.98 -2.12
N LYS A 16 15.56 4.13 -1.58
CA LYS A 16 14.98 4.18 -0.24
C LYS A 16 13.55 3.65 -0.30
N VAL A 17 13.39 2.35 -0.02
CA VAL A 17 12.07 1.82 0.32
C VAL A 17 11.87 2.06 1.81
N VAL A 18 11.01 3.01 2.17
CA VAL A 18 10.53 3.12 3.55
C VAL A 18 9.42 2.09 3.69
N GLN A 19 9.77 0.95 4.28
CA GLN A 19 8.81 -0.11 4.57
C GLN A 19 8.49 -0.06 6.06
N ILE A 20 7.34 0.51 6.40
CA ILE A 20 6.82 0.47 7.77
C ILE A 20 6.05 -0.84 7.91
N TYR A 21 6.65 -1.80 8.61
CA TYR A 21 6.00 -3.07 8.93
C TYR A 21 5.23 -2.94 10.24
N SER A 22 3.89 -2.99 10.17
CA SER A 22 3.05 -3.25 11.33
C SER A 22 2.98 -4.77 11.61
N ARG A 23 2.88 -5.18 12.89
CA ARG A 23 2.79 -6.61 13.23
C ARG A 23 1.38 -7.15 12.93
N PRO A 24 1.27 -8.41 12.52
CA PRO A 24 -0.03 -9.03 12.32
C PRO A 24 -0.72 -9.37 13.66
N THR A 25 -1.77 -8.62 14.02
CA THR A 25 -2.59 -8.93 15.22
C THR A 25 -3.79 -9.82 14.89
N ARG A 26 -4.02 -10.85 15.70
CA ARG A 26 -5.22 -11.71 15.69
C ARG A 26 -6.34 -10.96 16.46
N PHE A 27 -7.46 -10.59 15.81
CA PHE A 27 -8.58 -9.81 16.39
C PHE A 27 -8.94 -10.24 17.83
N PRO A 28 -9.07 -9.31 18.81
CA PRO A 28 -10.01 -8.18 18.83
C PRO A 28 -9.34 -6.81 18.74
N SER A 29 -10.12 -5.78 18.44
CA SER A 29 -9.66 -4.40 18.21
C SER A 29 -8.96 -3.81 19.43
N CYS A 30 -7.64 -3.93 19.48
CA CYS A 30 -6.86 -2.99 20.25
C CYS A 30 -6.50 -1.88 19.28
N CYS A 31 -7.17 -0.74 19.38
CA CYS A 31 -6.67 0.55 18.93
C CYS A 31 -5.36 0.82 19.69
N ASN A 32 -4.33 0.06 19.32
CA ASN A 32 -3.02 0.01 19.95
C ASN A 32 -2.03 0.94 19.24
N ASP A 33 -2.55 1.73 18.30
CA ASP A 33 -1.81 2.70 17.50
C ASP A 33 -0.55 2.10 16.85
N GLU A 34 -0.56 0.80 16.51
CA GLU A 34 0.50 0.16 15.69
C GLU A 34 0.58 0.73 14.27
N GLY A 35 -0.37 1.61 13.94
CA GLY A 35 -0.41 2.37 12.71
C GLY A 35 -0.85 1.52 11.52
N VAL A 36 -0.61 2.10 10.34
CA VAL A 36 -1.04 1.56 9.05
C VAL A 36 0.19 1.44 8.16
N PRO A 37 0.42 0.30 7.50
CA PRO A 37 1.49 0.18 6.52
C PRO A 37 1.33 1.19 5.39
N PHE A 38 2.35 2.04 5.22
CA PHE A 38 2.47 3.00 4.13
C PHE A 38 3.83 2.81 3.44
N SER A 39 3.83 2.85 2.11
CA SER A 39 5.06 2.86 1.32
C SER A 39 4.98 3.90 0.22
N SER A 40 6.11 4.49 -0.12
CA SER A 40 6.27 5.39 -1.26
C SER A 40 7.32 4.85 -2.20
N VAL A 41 7.02 4.81 -3.49
CA VAL A 41 7.94 4.32 -4.52
C VAL A 41 7.96 5.26 -5.73
N GLU A 42 9.12 5.38 -6.35
CA GLU A 42 9.27 6.08 -7.63
C GLU A 42 8.99 5.13 -8.80
N TYR A 43 8.34 5.66 -9.84
CA TYR A 43 8.07 5.01 -11.11
C TYR A 43 8.67 5.85 -12.26
N PRO A 44 10.00 5.81 -12.42
CA PRO A 44 10.73 6.77 -13.26
C PRO A 44 10.61 6.50 -14.77
N SER A 45 10.05 5.35 -15.16
CA SER A 45 10.03 4.91 -16.56
C SER A 45 8.98 5.61 -17.42
N MET A 46 7.95 6.23 -16.83
CA MET A 46 6.81 6.78 -17.56
C MET A 46 6.02 7.79 -16.73
N SER A 47 5.38 8.75 -17.39
CA SER A 47 4.43 9.69 -16.76
C SER A 47 3.05 9.07 -16.57
N ILE A 48 2.29 9.55 -15.59
CA ILE A 48 0.93 9.04 -15.35
C ILE A 48 0.01 9.26 -16.56
N THR A 49 0.16 10.38 -17.28
CA THR A 49 -0.62 10.68 -18.49
C THR A 49 -0.37 9.63 -19.57
N LEU A 50 0.89 9.26 -19.81
CA LEU A 50 1.25 8.23 -20.79
C LEU A 50 0.85 6.83 -20.33
N PHE A 51 0.85 6.55 -19.02
CA PHE A 51 0.34 5.30 -18.48
C PHE A 51 -1.17 5.15 -18.78
N LEU A 52 -1.96 6.20 -18.51
CA LEU A 52 -3.41 6.19 -18.71
C LEU A 52 -3.80 6.17 -20.19
N SER A 53 -3.04 6.86 -21.06
CA SER A 53 -3.32 6.87 -22.51
C SER A 53 -3.18 5.49 -23.16
N LYS A 54 -2.48 4.55 -22.52
CA LYS A 54 -2.28 3.17 -23.02
C LYS A 54 -3.41 2.21 -22.68
N GLN A 55 -4.50 2.67 -22.05
CA GLN A 55 -5.61 1.81 -21.58
C GLN A 55 -5.09 0.62 -20.77
N PRO A 56 -4.55 0.88 -19.56
CA PRO A 56 -3.88 -0.14 -18.76
C PRO A 56 -4.81 -1.30 -18.43
N GLN A 57 -4.32 -2.52 -18.63
CA GLN A 57 -5.01 -3.73 -18.20
C GLN A 57 -5.04 -3.81 -16.67
N LEU A 58 -6.05 -4.48 -16.10
CA LEU A 58 -6.22 -4.61 -14.65
C LEU A 58 -4.94 -5.10 -13.95
N ASP A 59 -4.25 -6.07 -14.55
CA ASP A 59 -3.02 -6.63 -14.00
C ASP A 59 -1.87 -5.62 -13.87
N SER A 60 -1.82 -4.64 -14.77
CA SER A 60 -0.82 -3.57 -14.70
C SER A 60 -1.07 -2.60 -13.55
N LEU A 61 -2.31 -2.53 -13.02
CA LEU A 61 -2.65 -1.72 -11.85
C LEU A 61 -2.21 -2.36 -10.54
N HIS A 62 -2.05 -3.69 -10.50
CA HIS A 62 -1.63 -4.41 -9.29
C HIS A 62 -0.28 -3.93 -8.76
N GLN A 63 0.60 -3.42 -9.62
CA GLN A 63 1.90 -2.90 -9.20
C GLN A 63 1.79 -1.65 -8.31
N PHE A 64 0.65 -0.94 -8.34
CA PHE A 64 0.40 0.24 -7.51
C PHE A 64 -0.28 -0.11 -6.17
N LEU A 65 -0.67 -1.36 -5.96
CA LEU A 65 -1.25 -1.80 -4.70
C LEU A 65 -0.16 -2.05 -3.64
N PRO A 66 -0.49 -1.84 -2.34
CA PRO A 66 0.39 -2.19 -1.22
C PRO A 66 0.78 -3.68 -1.19
N PHE A 67 -0.11 -4.55 -1.65
CA PHE A 67 0.09 -6.00 -1.71
C PHE A 67 -0.17 -6.51 -3.13
N PRO A 68 0.65 -7.43 -3.65
CA PRO A 68 0.33 -8.15 -4.87
C PRO A 68 -1.02 -8.88 -4.73
N SER A 69 -1.87 -8.79 -5.76
CA SER A 69 -3.22 -9.38 -5.80
C SER A 69 -3.24 -10.89 -5.49
N PHE A 70 -2.14 -11.60 -5.73
CA PHE A 70 -1.97 -13.02 -5.38
C PHE A 70 -2.05 -13.30 -3.87
N LEU A 71 -1.62 -12.37 -3.02
CA LEU A 71 -1.61 -12.55 -1.56
C LEU A 71 -3.01 -12.42 -0.93
N ILE A 72 -3.94 -11.72 -1.61
CA ILE A 72 -5.30 -11.48 -1.10
C ILE A 72 -6.17 -12.74 -1.20
N ARG A 73 -5.88 -13.65 -2.14
CA ARG A 73 -6.65 -14.89 -2.35
C ARG A 73 -6.35 -16.00 -1.33
N GLN A 74 -5.30 -15.86 -0.51
CA GLN A 74 -4.94 -16.87 0.48
C GLN A 74 -5.62 -16.57 1.82
N THR A 75 -6.64 -17.37 2.16
CA THR A 75 -7.46 -17.23 3.37
C THR A 75 -6.67 -17.34 4.69
N SER A 76 -5.48 -17.94 4.66
CA SER A 76 -4.56 -18.03 5.80
C SER A 76 -3.83 -16.72 6.10
N ILE A 77 -3.56 -15.87 5.09
CA ILE A 77 -2.92 -14.55 5.25
C ILE A 77 -3.86 -13.54 5.90
N VAL A 78 -5.18 -13.69 5.69
CA VAL A 78 -6.22 -12.77 6.18
C VAL A 78 -6.27 -12.68 7.72
N LYS A 79 -5.86 -13.73 8.45
CA LYS A 79 -5.83 -13.71 9.92
C LYS A 79 -4.76 -12.78 10.51
N SER A 80 -3.83 -12.35 9.68
CA SER A 80 -2.65 -11.54 10.00
C SER A 80 -2.56 -10.27 9.15
N ALA A 81 -3.47 -10.07 8.20
CA ALA A 81 -3.39 -8.95 7.29
C ALA A 81 -3.68 -7.63 8.04
N PRO A 82 -2.97 -6.54 7.73
CA PRO A 82 -3.31 -5.24 8.27
C PRO A 82 -4.72 -4.84 7.82
N HIS A 83 -5.42 -4.12 8.71
CA HIS A 83 -6.79 -3.64 8.50
C HIS A 83 -6.93 -2.76 7.25
N ILE A 84 -5.94 -1.90 7.04
CA ILE A 84 -5.81 -1.01 5.90
C ILE A 84 -4.31 -0.87 5.59
N ALA A 85 -3.95 -0.61 4.34
CA ALA A 85 -2.60 -0.32 3.91
C ALA A 85 -2.61 0.59 2.68
N PHE A 86 -1.57 1.41 2.52
CA PHE A 86 -1.45 2.39 1.45
C PHE A 86 -0.11 2.32 0.72
N LYS A 87 -0.13 2.69 -0.55
CA LYS A 87 1.06 2.85 -1.38
C LYS A 87 0.92 4.10 -2.23
N ALA A 88 1.87 5.01 -2.12
CA ALA A 88 2.04 6.12 -3.05
C ALA A 88 3.06 5.73 -4.12
N THR A 89 2.70 5.87 -5.38
CA THR A 89 3.61 5.69 -6.52
C THR A 89 3.76 7.00 -7.26
N VAL A 90 4.97 7.56 -7.24
CA VAL A 90 5.31 8.82 -7.88
C VAL A 90 5.90 8.55 -9.26
N PHE A 91 5.16 8.90 -10.30
CA PHE A 91 5.54 8.76 -11.70
C PHE A 91 6.57 9.79 -12.13
N LEU A 92 7.18 9.54 -13.29
CA LEU A 92 7.95 10.56 -14.00
C LEU A 92 7.08 11.82 -14.19
N LEU A 93 7.65 12.99 -13.91
CA LEU A 93 6.97 14.30 -13.92
C LEU A 93 5.99 14.54 -12.74
N GLY A 94 6.07 13.74 -11.67
CA GLY A 94 5.40 14.04 -10.40
C GLY A 94 3.92 13.63 -10.33
N GLY A 95 3.38 12.96 -11.34
CA GLY A 95 2.06 12.33 -11.23
C GLY A 95 2.04 11.28 -10.12
N VAL A 96 0.95 11.14 -9.38
CA VAL A 96 0.87 10.21 -8.23
C VAL A 96 -0.30 9.25 -8.41
N ALA A 97 -0.06 7.96 -8.19
CA ALA A 97 -1.12 6.97 -7.93
C ALA A 97 -1.09 6.56 -6.46
N ILE A 98 -2.26 6.54 -5.83
CA ILE A 98 -2.46 6.04 -4.46
C ILE A 98 -3.22 4.72 -4.56
N GLY A 99 -2.57 3.63 -4.15
CA GLY A 99 -3.20 2.32 -3.99
C GLY A 99 -3.56 2.07 -2.54
N ALA A 100 -4.73 1.46 -2.32
CA ALA A 100 -5.20 1.07 -0.99
C ALA A 100 -5.65 -0.39 -0.97
N CYS A 101 -5.35 -1.11 0.11
CA CYS A 101 -5.93 -2.41 0.42
C CYS A 101 -6.62 -2.33 1.78
N LEU A 102 -7.88 -2.75 1.85
CA LEU A 102 -8.70 -2.66 3.05
C LEU A 102 -9.43 -3.98 3.31
N LEU A 103 -9.56 -4.34 4.57
CA LEU A 103 -10.37 -5.47 4.98
C LEU A 103 -11.86 -5.06 4.96
N HIS A 104 -12.62 -5.55 3.97
CA HIS A 104 -14.05 -5.25 3.81
C HIS A 104 -14.91 -5.61 5.05
N LYS A 105 -14.37 -6.41 5.98
CA LYS A 105 -15.04 -6.74 7.25
C LYS A 105 -15.22 -5.52 8.17
N ILE A 106 -14.37 -4.50 8.05
CA ILE A 106 -14.36 -3.34 8.96
C ILE A 106 -14.67 -2.00 8.25
N VAL A 107 -14.54 -1.95 6.93
CA VAL A 107 -14.70 -0.73 6.14
C VAL A 107 -15.46 -1.09 4.87
N ASP A 108 -16.56 -0.40 4.60
CA ASP A 108 -17.25 -0.44 3.31
C ASP A 108 -16.74 0.67 2.37
N ALA A 109 -17.20 0.63 1.11
CA ALA A 109 -16.75 1.60 0.11
C ALA A 109 -17.09 3.05 0.50
N HIS A 110 -18.26 3.28 1.10
CA HIS A 110 -18.69 4.63 1.50
C HIS A 110 -17.76 5.20 2.57
N THR A 111 -17.53 4.44 3.64
CA THR A 111 -16.63 4.79 4.74
C THR A 111 -15.21 5.04 4.25
N PHE A 112 -14.72 4.22 3.31
CA PHE A 112 -13.41 4.42 2.70
C PHE A 112 -13.30 5.74 1.95
N PHE A 113 -14.28 6.09 1.13
CA PHE A 113 -14.25 7.36 0.40
C PHE A 113 -14.34 8.58 1.33
N ASP A 114 -15.09 8.49 2.42
CA ASP A 114 -15.13 9.56 3.42
C ASP A 114 -13.79 9.70 4.16
N PHE A 115 -13.13 8.58 4.51
CA PHE A 115 -11.77 8.60 5.01
C PHE A 115 -10.81 9.31 4.03
N MET A 116 -10.86 8.98 2.73
CA MET A 116 -9.98 9.59 1.73
C MET A 116 -10.21 11.10 1.58
N LYS A 117 -11.46 11.57 1.64
CA LYS A 117 -11.77 13.01 1.63
C LYS A 117 -11.19 13.72 2.83
N LEU A 118 -11.38 13.16 4.03
CA LEU A 118 -10.84 13.72 5.27
C LEU A 118 -9.31 13.74 5.22
N TRP A 119 -8.69 12.64 4.79
CA TRP A 119 -7.23 12.56 4.66
C TRP A 119 -6.68 13.62 3.70
N ALA A 120 -7.39 13.94 2.61
CA ALA A 120 -6.97 14.97 1.66
C ALA A 120 -7.12 16.42 2.18
N ILE A 121 -7.93 16.64 3.23
CA ILE A 121 -8.15 17.97 3.83
C ILE A 121 -7.19 18.23 4.99
N VAL A 122 -6.71 17.17 5.66
CA VAL A 122 -5.76 17.30 6.77
C VAL A 122 -4.43 17.80 6.22
N ASP A 123 -4.13 19.06 6.49
CA ASP A 123 -2.83 19.72 6.25
C ASP A 123 -2.12 19.88 7.61
N HIS A 124 -0.83 19.57 7.68
CA HIS A 124 -0.02 19.62 8.89
C HIS A 124 1.05 20.71 8.81
#